data_AF-A0AAD5XMW0-F1
#
_entry.id   AF-A0AAD5XMW0-F1
#
_cell.length_a   1.000
_cell.length_b   1.000
_cell.length_c   1.000
_cell.angle_alpha   90.00
_cell.angle_beta   90.00
_cell.angle_gamma   90.00
#
_symmetry.space_group_name_H-M   'P 1'
#
loop_
_entity.id
_entity.type
_entity.pdbx_description
1 polymer ?
#
loop_
_entity_poly.entity_id
_entity_poly.type
_entity_poly.pdbx_seq_one_letter_code
_entity_poly.pdbx_strand_id
1 'polypeptide(L)'
;MTTLIVRRFPVFPTEILEQICLRLPLDEAFRLAIGLRLLRIRNRLLPSYYAKFNSDLRLDEASKAGDVELLQAWLDSGVKLTYYNHGARYRYTTSAIVCASLNGHVDVLSWWKSSGLEFNYTREAFQFGIGSETGLHDDYTTNETLMINSLNWWRDSGFPMLNEDAMDTASIRGLTRVLSWWKDESGQKPVYSRSAFHTHWIASLEWWKKSGLPMLEHPRVLHHVLTKWGNHPALRMRTINWWRDNTAISFTAEDGDDASSYGNVDILQWLKEAGELRYTENAMDFAGSPETLQWWVENVDPGDLKYTEWAVWKTSGLAPKWTDETFAEQMELAHEAWNWTDDEIFSSDDDGTTGSDDDESDESGTDVGDEADNDKVDSVEDDIED
;
A
#
# COMPACT_ATOMS: atom_id res chain seq x y z
N MET A 1 -5.35 -78.08 -19.40
CA MET A 1 -6.04 -77.12 -20.29
C MET A 1 -6.80 -76.14 -19.43
N THR A 2 -6.29 -74.93 -19.26
CA THR A 2 -7.04 -73.84 -18.60
C THR A 2 -6.93 -72.64 -19.51
N THR A 3 -7.93 -72.46 -20.38
CA THR A 3 -7.99 -71.35 -21.33
C THR A 3 -8.40 -70.09 -20.57
N LEU A 4 -7.45 -69.18 -20.36
CA LEU A 4 -7.70 -67.83 -19.86
C LEU A 4 -8.57 -67.08 -20.89
N ILE A 5 -9.85 -66.91 -20.58
CA ILE A 5 -10.73 -66.00 -21.32
C ILE A 5 -10.29 -64.59 -20.99
N VAL A 6 -9.43 -64.01 -21.85
CA VAL A 6 -9.17 -62.57 -21.87
C VAL A 6 -10.47 -61.92 -22.33
N ARG A 7 -11.30 -61.47 -21.39
CA ARG A 7 -12.44 -60.61 -21.68
C ARG A 7 -11.87 -59.28 -22.21
N ARG A 8 -11.80 -59.14 -23.53
CA ARG A 8 -11.65 -57.83 -24.16
C ARG A 8 -12.91 -57.05 -23.83
N PHE A 9 -12.80 -56.04 -22.96
CA PHE A 9 -13.85 -55.05 -22.81
C PHE A 9 -14.16 -54.47 -24.20
N PRO A 10 -15.43 -54.32 -24.60
CA PRO A 10 -15.75 -53.72 -25.88
C PRO A 10 -15.20 -52.29 -25.89
N VAL A 11 -14.35 -52.00 -26.87
CA VAL A 11 -13.93 -50.64 -27.18
C VAL A 11 -15.18 -49.95 -27.73
N PHE A 12 -15.85 -49.18 -26.88
CA PHE A 12 -17.01 -48.40 -27.29
C PHE A 12 -16.54 -47.32 -28.29
N PRO A 13 -17.14 -47.23 -29.49
CA PRO A 13 -16.78 -46.19 -30.45
C PRO A 13 -16.99 -44.81 -29.85
N THR A 14 -15.98 -43.95 -29.96
CA THR A 14 -15.99 -42.59 -29.42
C THR A 14 -17.20 -41.81 -29.94
N GLU A 15 -17.56 -41.99 -31.21
CA GLU A 15 -18.71 -41.35 -31.86
C GLU A 15 -20.03 -41.69 -31.17
N ILE A 16 -20.21 -42.93 -30.69
CA ILE A 16 -21.43 -43.34 -29.99
C ILE A 16 -21.48 -42.68 -28.61
N LEU A 17 -20.34 -42.64 -27.90
CA LEU A 17 -20.25 -41.95 -26.60
C LEU A 17 -20.53 -40.45 -26.75
N GLU A 18 -20.03 -39.82 -27.82
CA GLU A 18 -20.32 -38.42 -28.14
C GLU A 18 -21.82 -38.19 -28.38
N GLN A 19 -22.48 -39.05 -29.15
CA GLN A 19 -23.93 -38.98 -29.41
C GLN A 19 -24.78 -39.21 -28.16
N ILE A 20 -24.32 -40.04 -27.23
CA ILE A 20 -24.98 -40.23 -25.93
C ILE A 20 -24.86 -38.95 -25.11
N CYS A 21 -23.65 -38.38 -25.00
CA CYS A 21 -23.41 -37.15 -24.24
C CYS A 21 -24.29 -36.00 -24.74
N LEU A 22 -24.46 -35.84 -26.07
CA LEU A 22 -25.30 -34.78 -26.65
C LEU A 22 -26.80 -34.89 -26.33
N ARG A 23 -27.28 -36.05 -25.84
CA ARG A 23 -28.68 -36.24 -25.43
C ARG A 23 -28.92 -36.05 -23.93
N LEU A 24 -27.85 -35.93 -23.14
CA LEU A 24 -27.97 -35.72 -21.70
C LEU A 24 -28.23 -34.24 -21.37
N PRO A 25 -28.84 -33.95 -20.21
CA PRO A 25 -28.85 -32.60 -19.64
C PRO A 25 -27.46 -31.99 -19.61
N LEU A 26 -27.36 -30.68 -19.84
CA LEU A 26 -26.09 -29.96 -20.00
C LEU A 26 -25.04 -30.28 -18.91
N ASP A 27 -25.46 -30.38 -17.64
CA ASP A 27 -24.54 -30.67 -16.53
C ASP A 27 -24.00 -32.10 -16.56
N GLU A 28 -24.86 -33.07 -16.86
CA GLU A 28 -24.51 -34.48 -16.95
C GLU A 28 -23.65 -34.73 -18.18
N ALA A 29 -24.04 -34.16 -19.33
CA ALA A 29 -23.30 -34.21 -20.58
C ALA A 29 -21.88 -33.65 -20.43
N PHE A 30 -21.73 -32.51 -19.75
CA PHE A 30 -20.45 -31.87 -19.53
C PHE A 30 -19.55 -32.68 -18.58
N ARG A 31 -20.09 -33.17 -17.45
CA ARG A 31 -19.36 -34.02 -16.51
C ARG A 31 -18.92 -35.34 -17.14
N LEU A 32 -19.80 -35.97 -17.94
CA LEU A 32 -19.46 -37.20 -18.66
C LEU A 32 -18.37 -36.96 -19.71
N ALA A 33 -18.46 -35.83 -20.45
CA ALA A 33 -17.46 -35.47 -21.44
C ALA A 33 -16.08 -35.23 -20.82
N ILE A 34 -16.01 -34.63 -19.63
CA ILE A 34 -14.75 -34.50 -18.85
C ILE A 34 -14.26 -35.89 -18.40
N GLY A 35 -15.10 -36.66 -17.72
CA GLY A 35 -14.72 -37.95 -17.14
C GLY A 35 -14.27 -38.98 -18.17
N LEU A 36 -14.84 -38.93 -19.38
CA LEU A 36 -14.50 -39.80 -20.50
C LEU A 36 -13.46 -39.19 -21.46
N ARG A 37 -12.94 -37.99 -21.18
CA ARG A 37 -12.00 -37.24 -22.05
C ARG A 37 -12.52 -37.05 -23.49
N LEU A 38 -13.83 -36.85 -23.66
CA LEU A 38 -14.44 -36.53 -24.95
C LEU A 38 -14.27 -35.04 -25.26
N LEU A 39 -13.05 -34.65 -25.63
CA LEU A 39 -12.64 -33.24 -25.76
C LEU A 39 -13.52 -32.45 -26.73
N ARG A 40 -13.96 -33.08 -27.84
CA ARG A 40 -14.82 -32.45 -28.84
C ARG A 40 -16.18 -32.04 -28.27
N ILE A 41 -16.80 -32.93 -27.50
CA ILE A 41 -18.10 -32.67 -26.86
C ILE A 41 -17.95 -31.72 -25.68
N ARG A 42 -16.91 -31.90 -24.86
CA ARG A 42 -16.57 -30.97 -23.79
C ARG A 42 -16.44 -29.53 -24.32
N ASN A 43 -15.63 -29.30 -25.35
CA ASN A 43 -15.39 -27.97 -25.92
C ASN A 43 -16.68 -27.36 -26.50
N ARG A 44 -17.53 -28.18 -27.11
CA ARG A 44 -18.84 -27.74 -27.62
C ARG A 44 -19.80 -27.32 -26.50
N LEU A 45 -19.79 -28.02 -25.38
CA LEU A 45 -20.70 -27.77 -24.27
C LEU A 45 -20.19 -26.69 -23.31
N LEU A 46 -18.87 -26.40 -23.35
CA LEU A 46 -18.19 -25.47 -22.48
C LEU A 46 -18.88 -24.09 -22.40
N PRO A 47 -19.21 -23.39 -23.51
CA PRO A 47 -19.79 -22.06 -23.42
C PRO A 47 -21.14 -22.04 -22.73
N SER A 48 -22.02 -22.98 -23.07
CA SER A 48 -23.37 -23.09 -22.51
C SER A 48 -23.34 -23.50 -21.04
N TYR A 49 -22.48 -24.46 -20.68
CA TYR A 49 -22.33 -24.90 -19.29
C TYR A 49 -21.82 -23.75 -18.43
N TYR A 50 -20.87 -22.97 -18.92
CA TYR A 50 -20.28 -21.85 -18.17
C TYR A 50 -21.20 -20.63 -18.13
N ALA A 51 -21.96 -20.34 -19.21
CA ALA A 51 -22.94 -19.26 -19.25
C ALA A 51 -24.11 -19.42 -18.27
N LYS A 52 -24.33 -20.64 -17.74
CA LYS A 52 -25.30 -20.93 -16.67
C LYS A 52 -24.88 -20.38 -15.30
N PHE A 53 -23.58 -20.15 -15.08
CA PHE A 53 -23.00 -19.85 -13.76
C PHE A 53 -22.32 -18.47 -13.68
N ASN A 54 -22.76 -17.51 -14.53
CA ASN A 54 -22.25 -16.14 -14.63
C ASN A 54 -20.85 -16.00 -15.27
N SER A 55 -20.77 -15.36 -16.45
CA SER A 55 -19.77 -15.64 -17.50
C SER A 55 -18.63 -14.63 -17.66
N ASP A 56 -18.53 -13.61 -16.83
CA ASP A 56 -17.67 -12.46 -17.14
C ASP A 56 -16.18 -12.63 -16.80
N LEU A 57 -15.80 -13.65 -16.01
CA LEU A 57 -14.47 -13.71 -15.38
C LEU A 57 -13.74 -15.05 -15.58
N ARG A 58 -14.28 -15.99 -16.36
CA ARG A 58 -13.74 -17.36 -16.37
C ARG A 58 -12.47 -17.57 -17.19
N LEU A 59 -12.20 -16.74 -18.20
CA LEU A 59 -10.89 -16.72 -18.87
C LEU A 59 -9.80 -16.18 -17.93
N ASP A 60 -10.16 -15.19 -17.11
CA ASP A 60 -9.28 -14.63 -16.09
C ASP A 60 -9.02 -15.65 -14.98
N GLU A 61 -10.04 -16.40 -14.55
CA GLU A 61 -9.91 -17.51 -13.59
C GLU A 61 -9.09 -18.68 -14.14
N ALA A 62 -9.31 -19.09 -15.40
CA ALA A 62 -8.51 -20.14 -16.03
C ALA A 62 -7.05 -19.71 -16.13
N SER A 63 -6.81 -18.45 -16.46
CA SER A 63 -5.45 -17.89 -16.50
C SER A 63 -4.82 -17.81 -15.12
N LYS A 64 -5.60 -17.45 -14.08
CA LYS A 64 -5.19 -17.47 -12.68
C LYS A 64 -4.86 -18.89 -12.20
N ALA A 65 -5.58 -19.90 -12.66
CA ALA A 65 -5.39 -21.29 -12.26
C ALA A 65 -4.28 -22.02 -13.02
N GLY A 66 -3.72 -21.42 -14.08
CA GLY A 66 -2.73 -22.09 -14.93
C GLY A 66 -3.35 -23.11 -15.91
N ASP A 67 -4.66 -23.04 -16.15
CA ASP A 67 -5.40 -24.07 -16.90
C ASP A 67 -5.40 -23.78 -18.41
N VAL A 68 -4.28 -24.09 -19.06
CA VAL A 68 -4.09 -23.93 -20.51
C VAL A 68 -5.11 -24.78 -21.29
N GLU A 69 -5.45 -25.98 -20.79
CA GLU A 69 -6.43 -26.85 -21.44
C GLU A 69 -7.83 -26.24 -21.47
N LEU A 70 -8.24 -25.56 -20.41
CA LEU A 70 -9.51 -24.85 -20.33
C LEU A 70 -9.50 -23.62 -21.24
N LEU A 71 -8.42 -22.84 -21.26
CA LEU A 71 -8.24 -21.72 -22.19
C LEU A 71 -8.34 -22.18 -23.66
N GLN A 72 -7.64 -23.26 -24.00
CA GLN A 72 -7.71 -23.86 -25.33
C GLN A 72 -9.11 -24.39 -25.64
N ALA A 73 -9.79 -25.01 -24.67
CA ALA A 73 -11.17 -25.47 -24.85
C ALA A 73 -12.14 -24.33 -25.17
N TRP A 74 -11.93 -23.15 -24.56
CA TRP A 74 -12.69 -21.95 -24.87
C TRP A 74 -12.42 -21.43 -26.27
N LEU A 75 -11.15 -21.39 -26.70
CA LEU A 75 -10.78 -20.98 -28.06
C LEU A 75 -11.36 -21.95 -29.12
N ASP A 76 -11.27 -23.26 -28.88
CA ASP A 76 -11.78 -24.32 -29.76
C ASP A 76 -13.32 -24.35 -29.85
N SER A 77 -14.02 -23.74 -28.88
CA SER A 77 -15.48 -23.69 -28.88
C SER A 77 -16.06 -22.86 -30.04
N GLY A 78 -15.22 -22.03 -30.69
CA GLY A 78 -15.62 -21.15 -31.78
C GLY A 78 -16.41 -19.91 -31.33
N VAL A 79 -16.53 -19.71 -30.01
CA VAL A 79 -17.12 -18.49 -29.46
C VAL A 79 -16.17 -17.32 -29.65
N LYS A 80 -16.72 -16.19 -30.12
CA LYS A 80 -15.94 -14.95 -30.23
C LYS A 80 -15.63 -14.43 -28.83
N LEU A 81 -14.37 -14.57 -28.43
CA LEU A 81 -13.83 -13.99 -27.19
C LEU A 81 -13.41 -12.54 -27.47
N THR A 82 -13.87 -11.59 -26.67
CA THR A 82 -13.58 -10.16 -26.88
C THR A 82 -12.97 -9.54 -25.63
N TYR A 83 -11.96 -8.69 -25.80
CA TYR A 83 -11.46 -7.85 -24.72
C TYR A 83 -12.57 -6.91 -24.20
N TYR A 84 -12.55 -6.65 -22.89
CA TYR A 84 -13.54 -5.90 -22.10
C TYR A 84 -14.35 -4.86 -22.93
N ASN A 85 -15.57 -5.27 -23.29
CA ASN A 85 -16.56 -4.42 -23.94
C ASN A 85 -17.88 -4.59 -23.16
N HIS A 86 -18.43 -3.49 -22.64
CA HIS A 86 -19.66 -3.50 -21.87
C HIS A 86 -20.82 -4.03 -22.74
N GLY A 87 -21.20 -5.30 -22.52
CA GLY A 87 -22.25 -6.00 -23.27
C GLY A 87 -21.81 -7.30 -23.95
N ALA A 88 -20.51 -7.61 -23.99
CA ALA A 88 -20.01 -8.88 -24.51
C ALA A 88 -20.12 -10.00 -23.48
N ARG A 89 -20.83 -11.09 -23.82
CA ARG A 89 -21.08 -12.24 -22.94
C ARG A 89 -19.84 -13.10 -22.66
N TYR A 90 -18.85 -13.06 -23.54
CA TYR A 90 -17.64 -13.88 -23.48
C TYR A 90 -16.41 -12.99 -23.58
N ARG A 91 -16.06 -12.39 -22.44
CA ARG A 91 -14.99 -11.41 -22.32
C ARG A 91 -13.89 -11.87 -21.37
N TYR A 92 -12.70 -11.34 -21.59
CA TYR A 92 -11.58 -11.40 -20.66
C TYR A 92 -11.11 -9.98 -20.38
N THR A 93 -10.42 -9.83 -19.26
CA THR A 93 -9.84 -8.55 -18.86
C THR A 93 -8.33 -8.64 -18.83
N THR A 94 -7.68 -7.52 -18.55
CA THR A 94 -6.24 -7.50 -18.25
C THR A 94 -5.89 -8.46 -17.10
N SER A 95 -6.85 -8.76 -16.20
CA SER A 95 -6.66 -9.69 -15.07
C SER A 95 -6.20 -11.09 -15.49
N ALA A 96 -6.54 -11.57 -16.69
CA ALA A 96 -6.06 -12.85 -17.19
C ALA A 96 -4.53 -12.91 -17.24
N ILE A 97 -3.92 -11.91 -17.88
CA ILE A 97 -2.46 -11.80 -18.04
C ILE A 97 -1.79 -11.53 -16.69
N VAL A 98 -2.43 -10.72 -15.84
CA VAL A 98 -1.95 -10.40 -14.48
C VAL A 98 -1.86 -11.62 -13.60
N CYS A 99 -2.96 -12.37 -13.50
CA CYS A 99 -3.02 -13.50 -12.59
C CYS A 99 -2.10 -14.63 -13.06
N ALA A 100 -1.97 -14.83 -14.37
CA ALA A 100 -1.01 -15.76 -14.93
C ALA A 100 0.44 -15.34 -14.60
N SER A 101 0.74 -14.05 -14.70
CA SER A 101 2.07 -13.51 -14.33
C SER A 101 2.35 -13.65 -12.83
N LEU A 102 1.36 -13.36 -11.96
CA LEU A 102 1.45 -13.51 -10.50
C LEU A 102 1.83 -14.92 -10.07
N ASN A 103 1.16 -15.90 -10.67
CA ASN A 103 1.26 -17.29 -10.26
C ASN A 103 2.38 -18.05 -11.00
N GLY A 104 3.19 -17.37 -11.81
CA GLY A 104 4.28 -18.02 -12.55
C GLY A 104 3.82 -18.91 -13.69
N HIS A 105 2.59 -18.75 -14.19
CA HIS A 105 2.00 -19.58 -15.25
C HIS A 105 2.48 -19.14 -16.63
N VAL A 106 3.77 -19.37 -16.91
CA VAL A 106 4.45 -19.01 -18.17
C VAL A 106 3.89 -19.75 -19.39
N ASP A 107 3.30 -20.92 -19.18
CA ASP A 107 2.57 -21.70 -20.16
C ASP A 107 1.27 -21.01 -20.58
N VAL A 108 0.52 -20.46 -19.63
CA VAL A 108 -0.65 -19.61 -19.89
C VAL A 108 -0.25 -18.33 -20.62
N LEU A 109 0.83 -17.65 -20.20
CA LEU A 109 1.32 -16.45 -20.90
C LEU A 109 1.72 -16.76 -22.35
N SER A 110 2.40 -17.89 -22.56
CA SER A 110 2.75 -18.39 -23.90
C SER A 110 1.51 -18.71 -24.73
N TRP A 111 0.49 -19.31 -24.10
CA TRP A 111 -0.80 -19.57 -24.73
C TRP A 111 -1.44 -18.26 -25.20
N TRP A 112 -1.58 -17.26 -24.32
CA TRP A 112 -2.14 -15.97 -24.68
C TRP A 112 -1.41 -15.31 -25.85
N LYS A 113 -0.07 -15.30 -25.82
CA LYS A 113 0.77 -14.78 -26.91
C LYS A 113 0.53 -15.50 -28.25
N SER A 114 0.26 -16.80 -28.23
CA SER A 114 0.04 -17.63 -29.43
C SER A 114 -1.42 -17.77 -29.87
N SER A 115 -2.37 -17.42 -29.00
CA SER A 115 -3.81 -17.64 -29.19
C SER A 115 -4.44 -16.81 -30.32
N GLY A 116 -3.78 -15.73 -30.75
CA GLY A 116 -4.37 -14.73 -31.66
C GLY A 116 -5.41 -13.81 -31.01
N LEU A 117 -5.63 -13.93 -29.69
CA LEU A 117 -6.41 -12.98 -28.89
C LEU A 117 -5.59 -11.71 -28.62
N GLU A 118 -6.29 -10.62 -28.29
CA GLU A 118 -5.68 -9.34 -27.95
C GLU A 118 -4.90 -9.46 -26.64
N PHE A 119 -3.58 -9.24 -26.70
CA PHE A 119 -2.69 -9.37 -25.57
C PHE A 119 -2.59 -8.03 -24.82
N ASN A 120 -3.60 -7.73 -24.00
CA ASN A 120 -3.68 -6.48 -23.23
C ASN A 120 -3.21 -6.66 -21.79
N TYR A 121 -2.23 -5.87 -21.39
CA TYR A 121 -1.77 -5.74 -20.02
C TYR A 121 -1.57 -4.25 -19.68
N THR A 122 -1.91 -3.85 -18.46
CA THR A 122 -1.68 -2.48 -17.96
C THR A 122 -0.49 -2.43 -17.00
N ARG A 123 -0.05 -1.22 -16.65
CA ARG A 123 0.98 -1.00 -15.62
C ARG A 123 0.54 -1.55 -14.28
N GLU A 124 -0.67 -1.19 -13.85
CA GLU A 124 -1.26 -1.63 -12.59
C GLU A 124 -1.31 -3.15 -12.59
N ALA A 125 -1.75 -3.74 -13.69
CA ALA A 125 -1.76 -5.17 -13.93
C ALA A 125 -0.37 -5.82 -13.75
N PHE A 126 0.69 -5.29 -14.38
CA PHE A 126 2.05 -5.82 -14.23
C PHE A 126 2.61 -5.64 -12.81
N GLN A 127 2.29 -4.51 -12.15
CA GLN A 127 2.75 -4.19 -10.80
C GLN A 127 2.03 -5.01 -9.71
N PHE A 128 0.69 -5.10 -9.77
CA PHE A 128 -0.09 -6.06 -8.97
C PHE A 128 0.36 -7.49 -9.27
N GLY A 129 0.78 -7.74 -10.51
CA GLY A 129 1.48 -8.91 -11.05
C GLY A 129 2.69 -9.39 -10.24
N ILE A 130 3.48 -8.44 -9.74
CA ILE A 130 4.73 -8.66 -9.01
C ILE A 130 4.50 -8.46 -7.49
N GLY A 131 3.27 -8.17 -7.09
CA GLY A 131 3.02 -7.75 -5.71
C GLY A 131 1.56 -7.59 -5.35
N SER A 132 0.75 -8.64 -5.39
CA SER A 132 -0.45 -8.68 -4.55
C SER A 132 -0.10 -9.36 -3.22
N GLU A 133 -0.59 -8.81 -2.10
CA GLU A 133 -0.57 -9.46 -0.78
C GLU A 133 -1.60 -10.60 -0.68
N THR A 134 -2.26 -10.96 -1.79
CA THR A 134 -3.26 -12.02 -1.79
C THR A 134 -2.59 -13.38 -1.90
N GLY A 135 -1.91 -13.75 -0.82
CA GLY A 135 -1.20 -15.00 -0.67
C GLY A 135 -0.56 -15.08 0.71
N LEU A 136 -1.40 -15.03 1.75
CA LEU A 136 -1.10 -15.59 3.08
C LEU A 136 -0.86 -17.11 2.93
N HIS A 137 0.24 -17.47 2.28
CA HIS A 137 0.82 -18.80 2.35
C HIS A 137 2.21 -18.66 2.94
N ASP A 138 2.42 -19.44 3.98
CA ASP A 138 3.42 -19.28 5.03
C ASP A 138 4.85 -19.63 4.58
N ASP A 139 5.10 -19.66 3.27
CA ASP A 139 6.40 -19.96 2.66
C ASP A 139 6.75 -18.92 1.58
N TYR A 140 7.47 -17.88 2.02
CA TYR A 140 7.96 -16.76 1.22
C TYR A 140 8.85 -17.18 0.04
N THR A 141 9.42 -18.39 0.05
CA THR A 141 10.41 -18.85 -0.94
C THR A 141 9.77 -19.28 -2.27
N THR A 142 8.52 -19.76 -2.22
CA THR A 142 7.77 -20.26 -3.38
C THR A 142 7.33 -19.14 -4.32
N ASN A 143 7.14 -17.94 -3.78
CA ASN A 143 6.58 -16.80 -4.52
C ASN A 143 7.64 -16.13 -5.44
N GLU A 144 8.85 -15.86 -4.93
CA GLU A 144 9.90 -15.20 -5.74
C GLU A 144 10.36 -16.03 -6.95
N THR A 145 10.36 -17.36 -6.85
CA THR A 145 10.74 -18.23 -7.96
C THR A 145 9.72 -18.18 -9.10
N LEU A 146 8.44 -18.19 -8.76
CA LEU A 146 7.35 -18.05 -9.74
C LEU A 146 7.39 -16.66 -10.40
N MET A 147 7.63 -15.61 -9.61
CA MET A 147 7.82 -14.26 -10.13
C MET A 147 9.02 -14.16 -11.09
N ILE A 148 10.17 -14.74 -10.73
CA ILE A 148 11.36 -14.75 -11.61
C ILE A 148 11.08 -15.52 -12.90
N ASN A 149 10.34 -16.63 -12.86
CA ASN A 149 9.94 -17.36 -14.06
C ASN A 149 9.08 -16.49 -14.99
N SER A 150 8.10 -15.78 -14.44
CA SER A 150 7.30 -14.81 -15.21
C SER A 150 8.16 -13.67 -15.75
N LEU A 151 9.06 -13.09 -14.96
CA LEU A 151 9.97 -12.03 -15.40
C LEU A 151 10.89 -12.48 -16.55
N ASN A 152 11.42 -13.70 -16.47
CA ASN A 152 12.18 -14.31 -17.56
C ASN A 152 11.32 -14.46 -18.83
N TRP A 153 10.08 -14.92 -18.69
CA TRP A 153 9.16 -14.99 -19.84
C TRP A 153 8.90 -13.61 -20.44
N TRP A 154 8.64 -12.59 -19.61
CA TRP A 154 8.39 -11.22 -20.07
C TRP A 154 9.60 -10.64 -20.81
N ARG A 155 10.81 -10.81 -20.27
CA ARG A 155 12.06 -10.42 -20.92
C ARG A 155 12.20 -11.05 -22.31
N ASP A 156 11.90 -12.36 -22.41
CA ASP A 156 12.10 -13.13 -23.64
C ASP A 156 10.89 -13.01 -24.60
N SER A 157 9.78 -12.44 -24.14
CA SER A 157 8.53 -12.32 -24.90
C SER A 157 8.61 -11.29 -26.03
N GLY A 158 9.50 -10.31 -25.94
CA GLY A 158 9.56 -9.16 -26.84
C GLY A 158 8.51 -8.07 -26.54
N PHE A 159 7.69 -8.24 -25.51
CA PHE A 159 6.80 -7.19 -25.00
C PHE A 159 7.57 -6.16 -24.15
N PRO A 160 7.19 -4.88 -24.18
CA PRO A 160 7.74 -3.88 -23.28
C PRO A 160 7.56 -4.27 -21.80
N MET A 161 8.66 -4.38 -21.06
CA MET A 161 8.61 -4.58 -19.62
C MET A 161 8.37 -3.24 -18.93
N LEU A 162 7.33 -3.16 -18.10
CA LEU A 162 7.00 -1.96 -17.34
C LEU A 162 7.80 -1.96 -16.03
N ASN A 163 8.88 -1.18 -15.96
CA ASN A 163 9.86 -1.28 -14.88
C ASN A 163 9.92 -0.07 -13.92
N GLU A 164 9.15 1.00 -14.17
CA GLU A 164 9.32 2.30 -13.47
C GLU A 164 9.36 2.19 -11.94
N ASP A 165 8.49 1.37 -11.34
CA ASP A 165 8.40 1.19 -9.88
C ASP A 165 8.64 -0.27 -9.45
N ALA A 166 9.18 -1.10 -10.34
CA ALA A 166 9.29 -2.53 -10.09
C ALA A 166 10.30 -2.83 -8.98
N MET A 167 11.42 -2.11 -8.95
CA MET A 167 12.41 -2.21 -7.88
C MET A 167 11.90 -1.61 -6.56
N ASP A 168 11.12 -0.53 -6.61
CA ASP A 168 10.49 0.06 -5.43
C ASP A 168 9.55 -0.96 -4.76
N THR A 169 8.69 -1.57 -5.56
CA THR A 169 7.73 -2.59 -5.11
C THR A 169 8.46 -3.81 -4.55
N ALA A 170 9.48 -4.31 -5.24
CA ALA A 170 10.29 -5.43 -4.76
C ALA A 170 10.97 -5.12 -3.42
N SER A 171 11.47 -3.89 -3.25
CA SER A 171 12.12 -3.45 -2.02
C SER A 171 11.14 -3.36 -0.85
N ILE A 172 9.98 -2.72 -1.04
CA ILE A 172 8.91 -2.59 -0.03
C ILE A 172 8.41 -3.97 0.43
N ARG A 173 8.49 -4.98 -0.43
CA ARG A 173 8.04 -6.35 -0.15
C ARG A 173 9.13 -7.31 0.34
N GLY A 174 10.38 -6.87 0.43
CA GLY A 174 11.47 -7.74 0.90
C GLY A 174 12.04 -8.70 -0.16
N LEU A 175 11.67 -8.53 -1.43
CA LEU A 175 11.94 -9.49 -2.51
C LEU A 175 13.34 -9.33 -3.10
N THR A 176 14.36 -9.71 -2.33
CA THR A 176 15.77 -9.46 -2.69
C THR A 176 16.25 -10.21 -3.94
N ARG A 177 15.67 -11.37 -4.30
CA ARG A 177 16.04 -12.05 -5.55
C ARG A 177 15.42 -11.33 -6.74
N VAL A 178 14.21 -10.78 -6.60
CA VAL A 178 13.58 -9.94 -7.63
C VAL A 178 14.37 -8.63 -7.83
N LEU A 179 14.85 -8.00 -6.75
CA LEU A 179 15.77 -6.86 -6.84
C LEU A 179 17.06 -7.22 -7.60
N SER A 180 17.66 -8.36 -7.28
CA SER A 180 18.86 -8.89 -7.97
C SER A 180 18.58 -9.13 -9.46
N TRP A 181 17.43 -9.75 -9.77
CA TRP A 181 17.01 -9.99 -11.15
C TRP A 181 16.85 -8.68 -11.94
N TRP A 182 16.20 -7.66 -11.35
CA TRP A 182 16.06 -6.35 -12.00
C TRP A 182 17.40 -5.68 -12.26
N LYS A 183 18.34 -5.80 -11.32
CA LYS A 183 19.67 -5.21 -11.43
C LYS A 183 20.56 -5.93 -12.45
N ASP A 184 20.57 -7.25 -12.43
CA ASP A 184 21.61 -8.06 -13.09
C ASP A 184 21.09 -8.83 -14.33
N GLU A 185 19.82 -9.23 -14.36
CA GLU A 185 19.25 -10.15 -15.37
C GLU A 185 18.21 -9.52 -16.31
N SER A 186 17.64 -8.37 -15.94
CA SER A 186 16.56 -7.73 -16.72
C SER A 186 16.99 -7.21 -18.09
N GLY A 187 18.29 -6.99 -18.28
CA GLY A 187 18.84 -6.30 -19.46
C GLY A 187 18.51 -4.81 -19.53
N GLN A 188 17.84 -4.26 -18.52
CA GLN A 188 17.44 -2.86 -18.44
C GLN A 188 18.26 -2.11 -17.39
N LYS A 189 18.35 -0.78 -17.54
CA LYS A 189 18.93 0.04 -16.49
C LYS A 189 18.03 -0.03 -15.24
N PRO A 190 18.58 -0.21 -14.04
CA PRO A 190 17.82 -0.13 -12.79
C PRO A 190 17.06 1.20 -12.70
N VAL A 191 15.74 1.13 -12.46
CA VAL A 191 14.87 2.28 -12.21
C VAL A 191 14.22 2.11 -10.86
N TYR A 192 14.34 3.13 -10.01
CA TYR A 192 13.79 3.16 -8.66
C TYR A 192 13.67 4.61 -8.19
N SER A 193 12.78 4.84 -7.23
CA SER A 193 12.56 6.12 -6.59
C SER A 193 12.95 6.08 -5.10
N ARG A 194 12.72 7.18 -4.39
CA ARG A 194 12.86 7.21 -2.93
C ARG A 194 11.97 6.17 -2.24
N SER A 195 10.88 5.75 -2.89
CA SER A 195 9.97 4.71 -2.39
C SER A 195 10.62 3.33 -2.28
N ALA A 196 11.74 3.05 -2.95
CA ALA A 196 12.49 1.81 -2.69
C ALA A 196 13.01 1.74 -1.24
N PHE A 197 13.28 2.87 -0.61
CA PHE A 197 13.86 2.94 0.73
C PHE A 197 12.79 2.99 1.83
N HIS A 198 11.52 2.97 1.44
CA HIS A 198 10.33 3.00 2.30
C HIS A 198 9.98 1.64 2.94
N THR A 199 10.95 0.74 2.99
CA THR A 199 10.82 -0.66 3.39
C THR A 199 11.22 -0.89 4.85
N HIS A 200 10.49 -1.77 5.55
CA HIS A 200 10.90 -2.28 6.87
C HIS A 200 11.73 -3.56 6.75
N TRP A 201 11.94 -4.07 5.54
CA TRP A 201 12.70 -5.29 5.31
C TRP A 201 14.18 -4.97 5.32
N ILE A 202 14.85 -5.30 6.43
CA ILE A 202 16.31 -5.15 6.56
C ILE A 202 17.05 -5.91 5.44
N ALA A 203 16.52 -7.03 4.96
CA ALA A 203 17.09 -7.76 3.83
C ALA A 203 17.16 -6.90 2.56
N SER A 204 16.13 -6.11 2.26
CA SER A 204 16.14 -5.15 1.15
C SER A 204 17.15 -4.03 1.36
N LEU A 205 17.21 -3.46 2.56
CA LEU A 205 18.17 -2.39 2.88
C LEU A 205 19.63 -2.87 2.78
N GLU A 206 19.91 -4.06 3.31
CA GLU A 206 21.20 -4.75 3.16
C GLU A 206 21.53 -5.03 1.69
N TRP A 207 20.53 -5.42 0.90
CA TRP A 207 20.69 -5.61 -0.54
C TRP A 207 21.05 -4.29 -1.22
N TRP A 208 20.34 -3.19 -0.94
CA TRP A 208 20.64 -1.87 -1.51
C TRP A 208 22.06 -1.43 -1.18
N LYS A 209 22.48 -1.56 0.09
CA LYS A 209 23.85 -1.26 0.53
C LYS A 209 24.91 -2.05 -0.24
N LYS A 210 24.64 -3.34 -0.51
CA LYS A 210 25.56 -4.23 -1.23
C LYS A 210 25.48 -4.09 -2.75
N SER A 211 24.39 -3.56 -3.28
CA SER A 211 24.12 -3.49 -4.71
C SER A 211 25.06 -2.54 -5.45
N GLY A 212 25.63 -1.55 -4.76
CA GLY A 212 26.40 -0.46 -5.36
C GLY A 212 25.56 0.56 -6.12
N LEU A 213 24.22 0.45 -6.08
CA LEU A 213 23.31 1.48 -6.57
C LEU A 213 23.24 2.65 -5.58
N PRO A 214 23.15 3.90 -6.06
CA PRO A 214 23.07 5.05 -5.16
C PRO A 214 21.80 4.98 -4.31
N MET A 215 21.97 4.96 -3.00
CA MET A 215 20.86 5.14 -2.09
C MET A 215 20.42 6.60 -2.18
N LEU A 216 19.18 6.84 -2.60
CA LEU A 216 18.64 8.19 -2.69
C LEU A 216 18.41 8.68 -1.27
N GLU A 217 19.35 9.47 -0.74
CA GLU A 217 19.28 10.03 0.61
C GLU A 217 17.91 10.68 0.84
N HIS A 218 17.27 10.27 1.92
CA HIS A 218 15.92 10.69 2.26
C HIS A 218 16.02 11.63 3.46
N PRO A 219 15.83 12.95 3.30
CA PRO A 219 15.90 13.90 4.42
C PRO A 219 14.84 13.68 5.51
N ARG A 220 13.90 12.74 5.33
CA ARG A 220 12.82 12.38 6.28
C ARG A 220 12.59 10.86 6.43
N VAL A 221 13.66 10.07 6.57
CA VAL A 221 13.53 8.59 6.75
C VAL A 221 12.56 8.26 7.88
N LEU A 222 12.63 9.02 8.98
CA LEU A 222 11.76 8.85 10.14
C LEU A 222 10.29 9.11 9.81
N HIS A 223 9.93 10.25 9.21
CA HIS A 223 8.56 10.53 8.77
C HIS A 223 7.92 9.34 8.03
N HIS A 224 8.68 8.70 7.14
CA HIS A 224 8.17 7.54 6.41
C HIS A 224 8.02 6.28 7.28
N VAL A 225 9.02 5.97 8.10
CA VAL A 225 8.94 4.85 9.06
C VAL A 225 7.76 5.04 10.02
N LEU A 226 7.47 6.29 10.40
CA LEU A 226 6.39 6.72 11.28
C LEU A 226 5.00 6.60 10.63
N THR A 227 4.83 7.13 9.42
CA THR A 227 3.52 7.24 8.73
C THR A 227 2.97 5.91 8.19
N LYS A 228 3.82 5.02 7.66
CA LYS A 228 3.36 3.79 6.97
C LYS A 228 3.31 2.54 7.84
N TRP A 229 4.13 2.47 8.88
CA TRP A 229 4.32 1.25 9.67
C TRP A 229 3.95 1.45 11.15
N GLY A 230 3.08 2.44 11.41
CA GLY A 230 2.56 2.86 12.72
C GLY A 230 1.99 1.76 13.63
N ASN A 231 1.74 0.54 13.11
CA ASN A 231 1.15 -0.56 13.87
C ASN A 231 2.16 -1.62 14.37
N HIS A 232 3.46 -1.50 14.03
CA HIS A 232 4.48 -2.48 14.44
C HIS A 232 5.75 -1.83 15.03
N PRO A 233 5.75 -1.48 16.33
CA PRO A 233 6.86 -0.81 17.02
C PRO A 233 8.22 -1.50 16.81
N ALA A 234 8.27 -2.83 16.93
CA ALA A 234 9.51 -3.60 16.76
C ALA A 234 10.12 -3.47 15.35
N LEU A 235 9.29 -3.41 14.30
CA LEU A 235 9.76 -3.26 12.93
C LEU A 235 10.28 -1.84 12.66
N ARG A 236 9.62 -0.82 13.23
CA ARG A 236 10.08 0.57 13.17
C ARG A 236 11.46 0.73 13.80
N MET A 237 11.61 0.27 15.05
CA MET A 237 12.88 0.37 15.78
C MET A 237 14.02 -0.36 15.07
N ARG A 238 13.76 -1.54 14.53
CA ARG A 238 14.75 -2.29 13.75
C ARG A 238 15.21 -1.50 12.51
N THR A 239 14.27 -0.85 11.83
CA THR A 239 14.54 -0.08 10.61
C THR A 239 15.32 1.19 10.92
N ILE A 240 14.91 1.96 11.94
CA ILE A 240 15.59 3.21 12.35
C ILE A 240 17.03 2.93 12.79
N ASN A 241 17.24 1.91 13.62
CA ASN A 241 18.59 1.52 14.04
C ASN A 241 19.47 1.12 12.85
N TRP A 242 18.92 0.40 11.87
CA TRP A 242 19.67 0.08 10.66
C TRP A 242 20.10 1.35 9.92
N TRP A 243 19.21 2.32 9.72
CA TRP A 243 19.58 3.58 9.06
C TRP A 243 20.64 4.35 9.83
N ARG A 244 20.49 4.51 11.15
CA ARG A 244 21.50 5.18 12.00
C ARG A 244 22.87 4.52 11.89
N ASP A 245 22.93 3.19 11.93
CA ASP A 245 24.19 2.46 11.99
C ASP A 245 24.89 2.35 10.61
N ASN A 246 24.15 2.59 9.51
CA ASN A 246 24.65 2.36 8.15
C ASN A 246 24.71 3.61 7.26
N THR A 247 24.14 4.73 7.69
CA THR A 247 24.07 5.96 6.91
C THR A 247 24.30 7.19 7.79
N ALA A 248 24.69 8.31 7.18
CA ALA A 248 24.87 9.59 7.86
C ALA A 248 23.54 10.37 7.96
N ILE A 249 22.45 9.69 8.32
CA ILE A 249 21.16 10.37 8.50
C ILE A 249 21.23 11.32 9.70
N SER A 250 20.71 12.53 9.51
CA SER A 250 20.54 13.52 10.57
C SER A 250 19.06 13.72 10.85
N PHE A 251 18.72 14.05 12.09
CA PHE A 251 17.35 14.29 12.50
C PHE A 251 17.03 15.79 12.59
N THR A 252 15.79 16.13 12.28
CA THR A 252 15.24 17.47 12.22
C THR A 252 14.15 17.65 13.27
N ALA A 253 13.72 18.89 13.51
CA ALA A 253 12.60 19.14 14.40
C ALA A 253 11.29 18.49 13.91
N GLU A 254 11.11 18.38 12.59
CA GLU A 254 9.97 17.70 11.98
C GLU A 254 9.88 16.23 12.40
N ASP A 255 11.01 15.56 12.65
CA ASP A 255 11.01 14.15 13.05
C ASP A 255 10.46 13.94 14.47
N GLY A 256 10.75 14.86 15.40
CA GLY A 256 10.15 14.88 16.74
C GLY A 256 8.67 15.26 16.71
N ASP A 257 8.31 16.24 15.89
CA ASP A 257 6.92 16.68 15.69
C ASP A 257 6.07 15.55 15.10
N ASP A 258 6.60 14.84 14.08
CA ASP A 258 5.95 13.67 13.48
C ASP A 258 5.81 12.53 14.51
N ALA A 259 6.86 12.20 15.24
CA ALA A 259 6.81 11.13 16.24
C ALA A 259 5.74 11.41 17.32
N SER A 260 5.63 12.68 17.73
CA SER A 260 4.60 13.11 18.68
C SER A 260 3.19 13.08 18.08
N SER A 261 3.00 13.60 16.86
CA SER A 261 1.68 13.63 16.22
C SER A 261 1.11 12.24 15.90
N TYR A 262 1.96 11.25 15.66
CA TYR A 262 1.56 9.85 15.51
C TYR A 262 1.45 9.07 16.84
N GLY A 263 1.79 9.69 17.95
CA GLY A 263 1.77 9.08 19.28
C GLY A 263 2.82 7.99 19.51
N ASN A 264 3.95 8.06 18.80
CA ASN A 264 5.03 7.07 18.87
C ASN A 264 6.04 7.42 19.97
N VAL A 265 5.62 7.26 21.22
CA VAL A 265 6.44 7.51 22.43
C VAL A 265 7.75 6.70 22.41
N ASP A 266 7.75 5.51 21.82
CA ASP A 266 8.95 4.68 21.64
C ASP A 266 10.05 5.40 20.82
N ILE A 267 9.65 6.17 19.81
CA ILE A 267 10.58 6.90 18.94
C ILE A 267 11.03 8.20 19.58
N LEU A 268 10.13 8.90 20.29
CA LEU A 268 10.50 10.07 21.10
C LEU A 268 11.55 9.70 22.15
N GLN A 269 11.32 8.59 22.86
CA GLN A 269 12.28 8.04 23.83
C GLN A 269 13.63 7.72 23.16
N TRP A 270 13.60 7.07 22.00
CA TRP A 270 14.83 6.75 21.28
C TRP A 270 15.60 7.98 20.80
N LEU A 271 14.90 9.01 20.28
CA LEU A 271 15.51 10.27 19.87
C LEU A 271 16.17 10.99 21.06
N LYS A 272 15.50 10.98 22.22
CA LYS A 272 16.03 11.53 23.48
C LYS A 272 17.30 10.80 23.90
N GLU A 273 17.27 9.48 23.96
CA GLU A 273 18.43 8.65 24.34
C GLU A 273 19.61 8.78 23.36
N ALA A 274 19.32 9.01 22.09
CA ALA A 274 20.34 9.27 21.07
C ALA A 274 20.95 10.68 21.18
N GLY A 275 20.37 11.59 21.98
CA GLY A 275 20.76 12.99 22.04
C GLY A 275 20.38 13.79 20.77
N GLU A 276 19.41 13.28 20.01
CA GLU A 276 18.99 13.82 18.71
C GLU A 276 17.56 14.36 18.73
N LEU A 277 16.92 14.43 19.91
CA LEU A 277 15.58 14.95 20.06
C LEU A 277 15.54 16.45 19.72
N ARG A 278 14.83 16.76 18.64
CA ARG A 278 14.54 18.12 18.16
C ARG A 278 13.04 18.19 17.88
N TYR A 279 12.42 19.30 18.26
CA TYR A 279 10.98 19.53 18.09
C TYR A 279 10.66 21.03 18.11
N THR A 280 9.47 21.35 17.61
CA THR A 280 8.82 22.65 17.67
C THR A 280 7.58 22.59 18.56
N GLU A 281 6.83 23.69 18.68
CA GLU A 281 5.52 23.69 19.35
C GLU A 281 4.54 22.66 18.79
N ASN A 282 4.69 22.30 17.51
CA ASN A 282 3.86 21.30 16.84
C ASN A 282 3.87 19.93 17.54
N ALA A 283 4.97 19.55 18.19
CA ALA A 283 5.04 18.27 18.88
C ALA A 283 3.97 18.17 19.97
N MET A 284 3.79 19.19 20.78
CA MET A 284 2.79 19.21 21.85
C MET A 284 1.39 19.55 21.31
N ASP A 285 1.30 20.56 20.44
CA ASP A 285 0.02 21.03 19.89
C ASP A 285 -0.70 19.93 19.09
N PHE A 286 0.05 19.13 18.34
CA PHE A 286 -0.46 18.04 17.51
C PHE A 286 -0.25 16.66 18.11
N ALA A 287 0.17 16.53 19.37
CA ALA A 287 0.37 15.23 20.01
C ALA A 287 -0.82 14.27 19.78
N GLY A 288 -0.49 13.05 19.35
CA GLY A 288 -1.45 12.07 18.85
C GLY A 288 -2.23 11.35 19.95
N SER A 289 -1.75 11.37 21.19
CA SER A 289 -2.38 10.70 22.32
C SER A 289 -2.05 11.36 23.67
N PRO A 290 -2.88 11.18 24.72
CA PRO A 290 -2.56 11.65 26.06
C PRO A 290 -1.25 11.08 26.60
N GLU A 291 -0.95 9.82 26.31
CA GLU A 291 0.31 9.17 26.71
C GLU A 291 1.53 9.87 26.10
N THR A 292 1.36 10.49 24.93
CA THR A 292 2.43 11.23 24.26
C THR A 292 2.71 12.54 24.98
N LEU A 293 1.65 13.27 25.35
CA LEU A 293 1.81 14.49 26.12
C LEU A 293 2.35 14.22 27.54
N GLN A 294 1.88 13.14 28.18
CA GLN A 294 2.43 12.68 29.45
C GLN A 294 3.93 12.38 29.32
N TRP A 295 4.34 11.70 28.25
CA TRP A 295 5.75 11.44 28.01
C TRP A 295 6.56 12.74 27.95
N TRP A 296 6.08 13.78 27.25
CA TRP A 296 6.77 15.07 27.18
C TRP A 296 6.97 15.70 28.57
N VAL A 297 5.92 15.76 29.38
CA VAL A 297 5.98 16.34 30.74
C VAL A 297 6.91 15.55 31.66
N GLU A 298 6.93 14.21 31.55
CA GLU A 298 7.78 13.36 32.38
C GLU A 298 9.25 13.32 31.92
N ASN A 299 9.52 13.65 30.65
CA ASN A 299 10.82 13.39 30.03
C ASN A 299 11.54 14.63 29.52
N VAL A 300 10.93 15.81 29.53
CA VAL A 300 11.56 17.06 29.12
C VAL A 300 11.44 18.07 30.25
N ASP A 301 12.51 18.81 30.49
CA ASP A 301 12.53 19.83 31.53
C ASP A 301 11.45 20.89 31.25
N PRO A 302 10.68 21.35 32.25
CA PRO A 302 9.54 22.24 32.01
C PRO A 302 9.89 23.51 31.22
N GLY A 303 11.09 24.07 31.41
CA GLY A 303 11.56 25.26 30.68
C GLY A 303 11.94 25.02 29.21
N ASP A 304 12.15 23.77 28.80
CA ASP A 304 12.47 23.39 27.42
C ASP A 304 11.22 22.96 26.63
N LEU A 305 10.08 22.76 27.28
CA LEU A 305 8.82 22.42 26.61
C LEU A 305 8.41 23.53 25.64
N LYS A 306 8.00 23.13 24.43
CA LYS A 306 7.52 24.04 23.38
C LYS A 306 6.09 23.67 23.04
N TYR A 307 5.18 24.61 23.26
CA TYR A 307 3.76 24.45 22.96
C TYR A 307 3.10 25.83 22.87
N THR A 308 1.95 25.89 22.20
CA THR A 308 1.10 27.08 22.20
C THR A 308 -0.11 26.88 23.12
N GLU A 309 -0.95 27.92 23.25
CA GLU A 309 -2.25 27.82 23.93
C GLU A 309 -3.13 26.69 23.36
N TRP A 310 -2.86 26.24 22.12
CA TRP A 310 -3.58 25.14 21.49
C TRP A 310 -3.42 23.82 22.24
N ALA A 311 -2.22 23.49 22.73
CA ALA A 311 -2.00 22.29 23.54
C ALA A 311 -2.82 22.32 24.84
N VAL A 312 -2.84 23.49 25.51
CA VAL A 312 -3.58 23.70 26.77
C VAL A 312 -5.09 23.60 26.55
N TRP A 313 -5.60 24.22 25.49
CA TRP A 313 -7.02 24.12 25.14
C TRP A 313 -7.44 22.68 24.85
N LYS A 314 -6.62 21.92 24.12
CA LYS A 314 -6.88 20.51 23.78
C LYS A 314 -6.98 19.62 25.01
N THR A 315 -6.14 19.86 26.01
CA THR A 315 -6.13 19.08 27.27
C THR A 315 -7.32 19.44 28.15
N SER A 316 -7.66 20.73 28.25
CA SER A 316 -8.77 21.22 29.06
C SER A 316 -10.15 20.88 28.48
N GLY A 317 -10.29 20.86 27.15
CA GLY A 317 -11.54 20.52 26.46
C GLY A 317 -11.82 19.01 26.32
N LEU A 318 -10.80 18.16 26.44
CA LEU A 318 -10.90 16.69 26.37
C LEU A 318 -10.76 15.99 27.73
N ALA A 319 -10.61 16.74 28.82
CA ALA A 319 -10.50 16.24 30.20
C ALA A 319 -11.52 15.14 30.59
N PRO A 320 -12.78 15.13 30.09
CA PRO A 320 -13.69 14.01 30.38
C PRO A 320 -13.37 12.71 29.63
N LYS A 321 -12.61 12.77 28.53
CA LYS A 321 -12.20 11.62 27.70
C LYS A 321 -10.79 11.13 28.02
N TRP A 322 -9.91 12.00 28.52
CA TRP A 322 -8.53 11.70 28.87
C TRP A 322 -8.44 11.72 30.40
N THR A 323 -8.27 10.55 31.01
CA THR A 323 -8.71 10.27 32.39
C THR A 323 -7.90 10.91 33.52
N ASP A 324 -6.98 11.84 33.26
CA ASP A 324 -6.10 12.41 34.28
C ASP A 324 -6.28 13.94 34.41
N GLU A 325 -7.06 14.38 35.41
CA GLU A 325 -7.17 15.80 35.81
C GLU A 325 -5.78 16.38 36.19
N THR A 326 -4.86 15.52 36.65
CA THR A 326 -3.47 15.86 36.95
C THR A 326 -2.68 16.35 35.73
N PHE A 327 -3.09 15.94 34.52
CA PHE A 327 -2.35 16.27 33.30
C PHE A 327 -2.56 17.74 32.89
N ALA A 328 -3.77 18.26 33.02
CA ALA A 328 -4.06 19.67 32.77
C ALA A 328 -3.33 20.57 33.79
N GLU A 329 -3.34 20.18 35.07
CA GLU A 329 -2.59 20.88 36.13
C GLU A 329 -1.08 20.87 35.85
N GLN A 330 -0.52 19.76 35.38
CA GLN A 330 0.91 19.68 35.02
C GLN A 330 1.27 20.58 33.82
N MET A 331 0.38 20.69 32.83
CA MET A 331 0.57 21.59 31.68
C MET A 331 0.44 23.07 32.08
N GLU A 332 -0.44 23.40 33.01
CA GLU A 332 -0.53 24.74 33.61
C GLU A 332 0.74 25.07 34.41
N LEU A 333 1.22 24.15 35.26
CA LEU A 333 2.47 24.32 36.01
C LEU A 333 3.69 24.49 35.09
N ALA A 334 3.76 23.74 33.98
CA ALA A 334 4.78 23.93 32.96
C ALA A 334 4.70 25.34 32.33
N HIS A 335 3.49 25.88 32.16
CA HIS A 335 3.27 27.21 31.56
C HIS A 335 3.71 28.32 32.51
N GLU A 336 3.39 28.17 33.80
CA GLU A 336 3.85 29.07 34.85
C GLU A 336 5.38 29.05 34.99
N ALA A 337 6.02 27.87 34.90
CA ALA A 337 7.47 27.73 34.97
C ALA A 337 8.20 28.36 33.77
N TRP A 338 7.62 28.28 32.57
CA TRP A 338 8.14 28.96 31.37
C TRP A 338 8.11 30.49 31.52
N ASN A 339 6.97 31.04 31.94
CA ASN A 339 6.82 32.48 32.19
C ASN A 339 7.77 33.00 33.30
N TRP A 340 8.15 32.17 34.27
CA TRP A 340 9.14 32.54 35.29
C TRP A 340 10.55 32.80 34.74
N THR A 341 10.91 32.18 33.60
CA THR A 341 12.27 32.32 33.05
C THR A 341 12.52 33.61 32.27
N ASP A 342 11.45 34.27 31.80
CA ASP A 342 11.56 35.56 31.09
C ASP A 342 11.59 36.77 32.05
N ASP A 343 11.01 36.65 33.26
CA ASP A 343 10.89 37.76 34.21
C ASP A 343 12.17 38.03 35.04
N GLU A 344 13.13 37.10 35.13
CA GLU A 344 14.36 37.30 35.92
C GLU A 344 15.57 37.83 35.13
N ILE A 345 15.47 38.08 33.81
CA ILE A 345 16.59 38.61 33.01
C ILE A 345 16.57 40.15 32.88
N PHE A 346 15.47 40.82 33.23
CA PHE A 346 15.39 42.29 33.29
C PHE A 346 15.23 42.82 34.73
N SER A 347 16.20 42.47 35.58
CA SER A 347 16.45 43.18 36.84
C SER A 347 17.91 43.63 36.89
N SER A 348 18.22 44.68 36.14
CA SER A 348 19.36 45.54 36.46
C SER A 348 18.98 47.00 36.25
N ASP A 349 18.76 47.66 37.39
CA ASP A 349 19.06 49.06 37.69
C ASP A 349 18.98 50.07 36.54
N ASP A 350 17.93 50.92 36.56
CA ASP A 350 18.21 52.35 36.37
C ASP A 350 17.25 53.23 37.19
N ASP A 351 17.88 54.22 37.82
CA ASP A 351 17.35 55.24 38.71
C ASP A 351 16.84 56.42 37.88
N GLY A 352 15.88 57.18 38.42
CA GLY A 352 15.76 58.60 38.07
C GLY A 352 14.48 59.08 37.39
N THR A 353 13.54 59.50 38.24
CA THR A 353 12.92 60.85 38.24
C THR A 353 12.00 61.38 37.11
N THR A 354 10.77 61.70 37.57
CA THR A 354 9.99 62.97 37.42
C THR A 354 9.01 63.20 36.25
N GLY A 355 7.80 63.66 36.66
CA GLY A 355 6.88 64.56 35.93
C GLY A 355 5.65 63.84 35.35
N SER A 356 4.48 63.82 36.01
CA SER A 356 3.47 64.89 36.24
C SER A 356 2.48 65.08 35.07
N ASP A 357 1.20 65.03 35.44
CA ASP A 357 0.00 65.60 34.80
C ASP A 357 -0.49 64.90 33.50
N ASP A 358 -1.77 64.74 33.18
CA ASP A 358 -3.08 64.92 33.80
C ASP A 358 -4.11 64.38 32.77
N ASP A 359 -5.37 64.31 33.18
CA ASP A 359 -6.60 64.28 32.36
C ASP A 359 -7.15 62.93 31.82
N GLU A 360 -8.05 62.37 32.64
CA GLU A 360 -9.50 62.24 32.39
C GLU A 360 -9.98 62.16 30.91
N SER A 361 -10.69 61.09 30.56
CA SER A 361 -12.16 61.10 30.55
C SER A 361 -12.74 59.87 29.83
N ASP A 362 -13.43 59.05 30.63
CA ASP A 362 -14.81 58.61 30.46
C ASP A 362 -15.31 57.71 29.31
N GLU A 363 -16.06 56.72 29.83
CA GLU A 363 -17.30 56.11 29.34
C GLU A 363 -17.19 55.06 28.22
N SER A 364 -17.37 53.78 28.57
CA SER A 364 -18.67 53.06 28.67
C SER A 364 -19.38 52.97 27.31
N GLY A 365 -19.86 51.84 26.82
CA GLY A 365 -20.15 50.52 27.38
C GLY A 365 -20.96 49.77 26.31
N THR A 366 -21.05 48.44 26.45
CA THR A 366 -22.21 47.57 26.20
C THR A 366 -23.09 47.84 24.96
N ASP A 367 -23.55 46.91 24.14
CA ASP A 367 -23.68 45.45 24.14
C ASP A 367 -24.68 45.17 22.98
N VAL A 368 -24.82 43.89 22.62
CA VAL A 368 -25.94 43.24 21.92
C VAL A 368 -25.98 43.25 20.39
N GLY A 369 -25.96 42.03 19.82
CA GLY A 369 -27.08 41.62 18.97
C GLY A 369 -26.75 40.94 17.64
N ASP A 370 -26.53 39.63 17.70
CA ASP A 370 -27.15 38.56 16.89
C ASP A 370 -27.25 38.64 15.35
N GLU A 371 -26.62 37.62 14.77
CA GLU A 371 -27.13 36.61 13.82
C GLU A 371 -27.72 36.98 12.44
N ALA A 372 -27.27 36.13 11.49
CA ALA A 372 -28.00 35.51 10.39
C ALA A 372 -27.82 36.08 8.96
N ASP A 373 -27.17 35.22 8.16
CA ASP A 373 -27.57 34.77 6.82
C ASP A 373 -28.10 35.79 5.81
N ASN A 374 -27.41 35.88 4.67
CA ASN A 374 -28.00 35.40 3.42
C ASN A 374 -26.97 35.33 2.28
N ASP A 375 -26.79 34.11 1.78
CA ASP A 375 -26.40 33.81 0.40
C ASP A 375 -27.34 34.48 -0.61
N LYS A 376 -26.75 35.09 -1.64
CA LYS A 376 -27.13 35.02 -3.08
C LYS A 376 -26.66 36.25 -3.84
N VAL A 377 -25.75 36.05 -4.79
CA VAL A 377 -25.71 36.74 -6.09
C VAL A 377 -25.10 35.72 -7.06
N ASP A 378 -25.93 34.98 -7.81
CA ASP A 378 -26.34 35.27 -9.19
C ASP A 378 -25.21 35.31 -10.23
N SER A 379 -25.23 34.25 -11.04
CA SER A 379 -25.17 34.22 -12.52
C SER A 379 -24.41 35.32 -13.27
N VAL A 380 -23.52 34.90 -14.18
CA VAL A 380 -23.61 35.17 -15.62
C VAL A 380 -22.84 34.08 -16.38
N GLU A 381 -23.57 33.31 -17.18
CA GLU A 381 -23.09 32.53 -18.32
C GLU A 381 -22.51 33.49 -19.37
N ASP A 382 -21.45 33.12 -20.06
CA ASP A 382 -21.40 33.36 -21.50
C ASP A 382 -20.44 32.37 -22.15
N ASP A 383 -21.01 31.69 -23.14
CA ASP A 383 -20.41 30.81 -24.12
C ASP A 383 -19.21 31.46 -24.83
N ILE A 384 -18.33 30.62 -25.39
CA ILE A 384 -17.92 30.67 -26.80
C ILE A 384 -17.14 29.39 -27.12
N GLU A 385 -17.70 28.63 -28.06
CA GLU A 385 -17.05 27.59 -28.84
C GLU A 385 -15.94 28.17 -29.72
N ASP A 386 -14.79 27.50 -29.77
CA ASP A 386 -14.12 27.06 -31.01
C ASP A 386 -13.00 26.04 -30.69
#